data_AF-A0A7X6HZA9-F1
#
_entry.id   AF-A0A7X6HZA9-F1
#
_cell.length_a   1.000
_cell.length_b   1.000
_cell.length_c   1.000
_cell.angle_alpha   90.00
_cell.angle_beta   90.00
_cell.angle_gamma   90.00
#
_symmetry.space_group_name_H-M   'P 1'
#
loop_
_entity.id
_entity.type
_entity.pdbx_description
1 polymer ?
#
loop_
_entity_poly.entity_id
_entity_poly.type
_entity_poly.pdbx_seq_one_letter_code
_entity_poly.pdbx_strand_id
1 'polypeptide(L)'
;MTRTARSALVAVLLASAAIGCSASDDSDQACWDALTADPAPTGKPAICQGVPDDDYDVLVRLAGIERDGLQAELDELLDEHGG
;
A
#
# COMPACT_ATOMS: atom_id res chain seq x y z
N MET A 1 39.04 -45.16 -5.59
CA MET A 1 38.12 -44.74 -6.67
C MET A 1 37.27 -43.61 -6.11
N THR A 2 37.74 -42.37 -6.23
CA THR A 2 37.33 -41.33 -7.20
C THR A 2 36.01 -40.63 -6.84
N ARG A 3 36.20 -39.38 -6.37
CA ARG A 3 35.28 -38.21 -6.37
C ARG A 3 34.04 -38.35 -7.25
N THR A 4 32.89 -38.03 -6.68
CA THR A 4 31.71 -37.59 -7.42
C THR A 4 31.32 -36.19 -6.96
N ALA A 5 32.02 -35.21 -7.52
CA ALA A 5 31.50 -33.86 -7.64
C ALA A 5 30.38 -33.90 -8.69
N ARG A 6 29.17 -33.47 -8.32
CA ARG A 6 28.12 -33.11 -9.28
C ARG A 6 27.57 -31.76 -8.88
N SER A 7 28.14 -30.76 -9.53
CA SER A 7 27.56 -29.45 -9.75
C SER A 7 26.11 -29.58 -10.22
N ALA A 8 25.23 -28.82 -9.61
CA ALA A 8 24.00 -28.34 -10.24
C ALA A 8 23.76 -26.92 -9.72
N LEU A 9 24.36 -25.98 -10.44
CA LEU A 9 24.04 -24.55 -10.38
C LEU A 9 22.56 -24.38 -10.78
N VAL A 10 21.71 -24.12 -9.79
CA VAL A 10 20.32 -23.66 -9.91
C VAL A 10 20.25 -22.54 -8.86
N ALA A 11 19.97 -21.27 -9.14
CA ALA A 11 19.00 -20.66 -10.02
C ALA A 11 19.64 -19.37 -10.59
N VAL A 12 19.58 -19.11 -11.90
CA VAL A 12 18.39 -18.59 -12.60
C VAL A 12 17.86 -17.32 -11.92
N LEU A 13 18.43 -16.20 -12.37
CA LEU A 13 17.68 -15.06 -12.93
C LEU A 13 16.54 -14.50 -12.06
N LEU A 14 16.87 -13.66 -11.08
CA LEU A 14 15.96 -12.65 -10.51
C LEU A 14 16.76 -11.37 -10.24
N ALA A 15 17.22 -10.72 -11.31
CA ALA A 15 17.75 -9.36 -11.23
C ALA A 15 17.32 -8.56 -12.46
N SER A 16 16.03 -8.64 -12.75
CA SER A 16 15.35 -7.76 -13.69
C SER A 16 14.10 -7.22 -13.02
N ALA A 17 14.24 -6.75 -11.77
CA ALA A 17 13.38 -5.69 -11.29
C ALA A 17 13.74 -4.48 -12.15
N ALA A 18 12.95 -4.29 -13.20
CA ALA A 18 12.98 -3.12 -14.03
C ALA A 18 12.98 -1.90 -13.09
N ILE A 19 14.05 -1.11 -13.19
CA ILE A 19 14.09 0.26 -12.69
C ILE A 19 13.13 1.03 -13.59
N GLY A 20 11.84 0.93 -13.27
CA GLY A 20 10.72 1.45 -14.04
C GLY A 20 9.53 1.80 -13.17
N CYS A 21 9.78 2.03 -11.86
CA CYS A 21 8.79 2.35 -10.83
C CYS A 21 9.51 3.14 -9.73
N SER A 22 9.63 4.47 -9.84
CA SER A 22 10.23 5.27 -8.74
C SER A 22 9.66 6.68 -8.65
N ALA A 23 8.49 6.92 -9.26
CA ALA A 23 7.88 8.25 -9.24
C ALA A 23 6.36 8.18 -9.11
N SER A 24 5.70 7.27 -9.84
CA SER A 24 4.26 7.03 -9.69
C SER A 24 3.94 6.34 -8.36
N ASP A 25 4.60 5.21 -8.05
CA ASP A 25 4.37 4.48 -6.79
C ASP A 25 4.63 5.34 -5.54
N ASP A 26 5.68 6.18 -5.54
CA ASP A 26 5.97 7.10 -4.43
C ASP A 26 4.90 8.19 -4.27
N SER A 27 4.35 8.68 -5.39
CA SER A 27 3.30 9.72 -5.37
C SER A 27 1.95 9.15 -4.93
N ASP A 28 1.63 7.93 -5.35
CA ASP A 28 0.40 7.23 -4.98
C ASP A 28 0.42 6.83 -3.51
N GLN A 29 1.56 6.32 -3.00
CA GLN A 29 1.74 6.03 -1.59
C GLN A 29 1.62 7.29 -0.73
N ALA A 30 2.29 8.38 -1.11
CA ALA A 30 2.20 9.63 -0.36
C ALA A 30 0.80 10.27 -0.43
N CYS A 31 0.06 10.04 -1.51
CA CYS A 31 -1.34 10.42 -1.62
C CYS A 31 -2.23 9.56 -0.71
N TRP A 32 -2.02 8.24 -0.67
CA TRP A 32 -2.70 7.34 0.26
C TRP A 32 -2.48 7.78 1.71
N ASP A 33 -1.23 8.06 2.10
CA ASP A 33 -0.87 8.45 3.47
C ASP A 33 -1.61 9.73 3.88
N ALA A 34 -1.75 10.67 2.95
CA ALA A 34 -2.47 11.91 3.18
C ALA A 34 -3.99 11.71 3.29
N LEU A 35 -4.57 10.73 2.59
CA LEU A 35 -6.01 10.42 2.62
C LEU A 35 -6.44 9.69 3.89
N THR A 36 -5.56 8.86 4.45
CA THR A 36 -5.82 8.06 5.66
C THR A 36 -5.29 8.70 6.95
N ALA A 37 -4.60 9.84 6.86
CA ALA A 37 -4.17 10.62 8.01
C ALA A 37 -5.35 11.05 8.91
N ASP A 38 -5.09 11.17 10.21
CA ASP A 38 -6.01 11.73 11.20
C ASP A 38 -5.52 13.12 11.65
N PRO A 39 -6.28 14.22 11.44
CA PRO A 39 -7.64 14.26 10.86
C PRO A 39 -7.65 14.08 9.35
N ALA A 40 -8.71 13.41 8.87
CA ALA A 40 -8.91 13.19 7.44
C ALA A 40 -9.02 14.51 6.68
N PRO A 41 -8.43 14.60 5.47
CA PRO A 41 -8.46 15.81 4.68
C PRO A 41 -9.88 16.14 4.20
N THR A 42 -10.22 17.42 4.14
CA THR A 42 -11.53 17.92 3.69
C THR A 42 -11.61 18.19 2.18
N GLY A 43 -10.56 17.85 1.42
CA GLY A 43 -10.46 18.02 -0.03
C GLY A 43 -9.23 17.33 -0.61
N LYS A 44 -9.01 17.40 -1.94
CA LYS A 44 -7.87 16.75 -2.61
C LYS A 44 -6.53 17.30 -2.09
N PRO A 45 -5.70 16.47 -1.42
CA PRO A 45 -4.39 16.91 -0.95
C PRO A 45 -3.51 17.38 -2.10
N ALA A 46 -2.66 18.38 -1.87
CA ALA A 46 -1.74 18.89 -2.89
C ALA A 46 -0.79 17.80 -3.41
N ILE A 47 -0.43 16.85 -2.54
CA ILE A 47 0.41 15.70 -2.90
C ILE A 47 -0.26 14.74 -3.88
N CYS A 48 -1.60 14.74 -3.93
CA CYS A 48 -2.40 13.96 -4.87
C CYS A 48 -2.60 14.67 -6.22
N GLN A 49 -2.10 15.90 -6.43
CA GLN A 49 -2.30 16.62 -7.71
C GLN A 49 -1.58 15.95 -8.90
N GLY A 50 -0.52 15.17 -8.62
CA GLY A 50 0.18 14.38 -9.64
C GLY A 50 -0.48 13.03 -9.94
N VAL A 51 -1.48 12.63 -9.16
CA VAL A 51 -2.20 11.36 -9.32
C VAL A 51 -3.34 11.57 -10.32
N PRO A 52 -3.46 10.72 -11.36
CA PRO A 52 -4.59 10.74 -12.29
C PRO A 52 -5.93 10.70 -11.54
N ASP A 53 -6.94 11.39 -12.06
CA ASP A 53 -8.23 11.49 -11.36
C ASP A 53 -8.91 10.11 -11.18
N ASP A 54 -8.75 9.19 -12.14
CA ASP A 54 -9.26 7.83 -12.04
C ASP A 54 -8.63 7.06 -10.86
N ASP A 55 -7.31 7.18 -10.68
CA ASP A 55 -6.57 6.52 -9.60
C ASP A 55 -6.87 7.18 -8.25
N TYR A 56 -7.00 8.50 -8.23
CA TYR A 56 -7.39 9.27 -7.05
C TYR A 56 -8.79 8.86 -6.55
N ASP A 57 -9.77 8.70 -7.45
CA ASP A 57 -11.13 8.27 -7.08
C ASP A 57 -11.13 6.86 -6.45
N VAL A 58 -10.27 5.96 -6.94
CA VAL A 58 -10.07 4.63 -6.35
C VAL A 58 -9.49 4.74 -4.94
N LEU A 59 -8.45 5.55 -4.74
CA LEU A 59 -7.82 5.77 -3.44
C LEU A 59 -8.79 6.36 -2.42
N VAL A 60 -9.61 7.34 -2.81
CA VAL A 60 -10.63 7.93 -1.94
C VAL A 60 -11.67 6.89 -1.50
N ARG A 61 -12.12 6.03 -2.41
CA ARG A 61 -13.08 4.96 -2.09
C ARG A 61 -12.49 3.93 -1.13
N LEU A 62 -11.23 3.52 -1.34
CA LEU A 62 -10.52 2.60 -0.46
C LEU A 62 -10.32 3.19 0.94
N ALA A 63 -9.84 4.43 1.03
CA ALA A 63 -9.65 5.12 2.30
C ALA A 63 -10.96 5.28 3.09
N GLY A 64 -12.09 5.47 2.40
CA GLY A 64 -13.41 5.49 3.03
C GLY A 64 -13.77 4.14 3.66
N ILE A 65 -13.62 3.05 2.92
CA ILE A 65 -13.91 1.69 3.41
C ILE A 65 -13.03 1.33 4.61
N GLU A 66 -11.74 1.65 4.55
CA GLU A 66 -10.79 1.36 5.62
C GLU A 66 -11.14 2.12 6.91
N ARG A 67 -11.49 3.41 6.80
CA ARG A 67 -11.91 4.21 7.95
C ARG A 67 -13.21 3.71 8.58
N ASP A 68 -14.21 3.39 7.75
CA ASP A 68 -15.48 2.86 8.23
C ASP A 68 -15.30 1.47 8.89
N GLY A 69 -14.44 0.63 8.33
CA GLY A 69 -14.07 -0.67 8.91
C GLY A 69 -13.34 -0.53 10.24
N LEU A 70 -12.36 0.38 10.32
CA LEU A 70 -11.64 0.66 11.57
C LEU A 70 -12.57 1.16 12.67
N GLN A 71 -13.55 1.99 12.32
CA GLN A 71 -14.52 2.51 13.26
C GLN A 71 -15.45 1.40 13.79
N ALA A 72 -15.87 0.48 12.92
CA ALA A 72 -16.67 -0.68 13.34
C ALA A 72 -15.90 -1.60 14.31
N GLU A 73 -14.62 -1.89 14.04
CA GLU A 73 -13.78 -2.68 14.96
C GLU A 73 -13.54 -1.95 16.29
N LEU A 74 -13.38 -0.63 16.25
CA LEU A 74 -13.22 0.18 17.47
C LEU A 74 -14.50 0.15 18.32
N ASP A 75 -15.67 0.25 17.70
CA ASP A 75 -16.96 0.16 18.37
C ASP A 75 -17.17 -1.23 19.01
N GLU A 76 -16.77 -2.31 18.32
CA GLU A 76 -16.80 -3.68 18.85
C GLU A 76 -15.88 -3.83 20.08
N LEU A 77 -14.64 -3.36 19.98
CA LEU A 77 -13.69 -3.40 21.11
C LEU A 77 -14.15 -2.57 22.31
N LEU A 78 -14.80 -1.44 22.07
CA LEU A 78 -15.36 -0.59 23.12
C LEU A 78 -16.56 -1.25 23.80
N ASP A 79 -17.40 -2.00 23.07
CA ASP A 79 -18.51 -2.78 23.64
C ASP A 79 -17.99 -3.97 24.47
N GLU A 80 -16.96 -4.67 23.98
CA GLU A 80 -16.36 -5.82 24.68
C GLU A 80 -15.59 -5.45 25.97
N HIS A 81 -14.95 -4.27 26.00
CA HIS A 81 -14.11 -3.83 27.13
C HIS A 81 -14.69 -2.68 27.97
N GLY A 82 -15.76 -2.02 27.52
CA GLY A 82 -16.39 -0.88 28.20
C GLY A 82 -17.62 -1.21 29.05
N GLY A 83 -18.02 -2.49 29.13
CA GLY A 83 -19.17 -2.99 29.90
C GLY A 83 -18.89 -3.35 31.36
#